data_AF-A0A097PSI8-F1
#
_entry.id   AF-A0A097PSI8-F1
#
_cell.length_a   1.000
_cell.length_b   1.000
_cell.length_c   1.000
_cell.angle_alpha   90.00
_cell.angle_beta   90.00
_cell.angle_gamma   90.00
#
_symmetry.space_group_name_H-M   'P 1'
#
loop_
_entity.id
_entity.type
_entity.pdbx_description
1 polymer ?
#
loop_
_entity_poly.entity_id
_entity_poly.type
_entity_poly.pdbx_seq_one_letter_code
_entity_poly.pdbx_strand_id
1 'polypeptide(L)' 'GYDKVLVDAECTHDGSVKHIKKFEFWGWETLQTRMLSAERIDNLTQLQLQLLTNGFKLLKNGGFLVYSTCSLTVAQ' A
#
# COMPACT_ATOMS: atom_id res chain seq x y z
N GLY A 1 -12.53 -10.88 18.27
CA GLY A 1 -11.67 -10.84 17.08
C GLY A 1 -12.32 -11.62 15.95
N TYR A 2 -11.89 -11.38 14.72
CA TYR A 2 -12.37 -12.04 13.51
C TYR A 2 -11.56 -13.30 13.20
N ASP A 3 -12.19 -14.26 12.53
CA ASP A 3 -11.52 -15.47 12.04
C ASP A 3 -10.54 -15.19 10.90
N LYS A 4 -10.87 -14.19 10.08
CA LYS A 4 -10.08 -13.76 8.92
C LYS A 4 -10.07 -12.25 8.83
N VAL A 5 -8.90 -11.68 8.56
CA VAL A 5 -8.72 -10.23 8.33
C VAL A 5 -7.96 -10.05 7.01
N LEU A 6 -8.46 -9.18 6.14
CA LEU A 6 -7.77 -8.75 4.93
C LEU A 6 -7.32 -7.30 5.11
N VAL A 7 -6.03 -7.06 4.95
CA VAL A 7 -5.43 -5.72 4.88
C VAL A 7 -4.93 -5.51 3.46
N ASP A 8 -5.82 -5.02 2.60
CA ASP A 8 -5.44 -4.52 1.27
C ASP A 8 -5.02 -3.05 1.42
N ALA A 9 -3.72 -2.82 1.47
CA ALA A 9 -3.18 -1.57 1.97
C ALA A 9 -2.94 -0.54 0.86
N GLU A 10 -3.17 0.73 1.20
CA GLU A 10 -2.73 1.87 0.40
C GLU A 10 -1.22 1.77 0.13
N CYS A 11 -0.80 1.99 -1.14
CA CYS A 11 0.58 1.82 -1.57
C CYS A 11 0.98 2.84 -2.66
N THR A 12 2.15 2.68 -3.26
CA THR A 12 2.65 3.54 -4.36
C THR A 12 1.85 3.41 -5.65
N HIS A 13 1.15 2.27 -5.85
CA HIS A 13 0.37 1.93 -7.05
C HIS A 13 1.19 1.78 -8.34
N ASP A 14 2.50 1.62 -8.24
CA ASP A 14 3.44 1.44 -9.35
C ASP A 14 3.34 0.06 -10.03
N GLY A 15 2.64 -0.92 -9.43
CA GLY A 15 2.28 -2.18 -10.08
C GLY A 15 0.97 -2.12 -10.89
N SER A 16 0.26 -0.99 -10.90
CA SER A 16 -1.05 -0.87 -11.56
C SER A 16 -0.97 -0.14 -12.90
N VAL A 17 -1.11 -0.88 -14.01
CA VAL A 17 -1.11 -0.33 -15.38
C VAL A 17 -2.15 0.79 -15.55
N LYS A 18 -3.35 0.62 -14.96
CA LYS A 18 -4.42 1.64 -15.01
C LYS A 18 -4.01 2.93 -14.30
N HIS A 19 -3.27 2.85 -13.19
CA HIS A 19 -2.78 4.03 -12.48
C HIS A 19 -1.62 4.69 -13.20
N ILE A 20 -0.68 3.91 -13.74
CA ILE A 20 0.45 4.40 -14.53
C ILE A 20 -0.03 5.16 -15.78
N LYS A 21 -1.07 4.67 -16.47
CA LYS A 21 -1.61 5.34 -17.66
C LYS A 21 -2.16 6.74 -17.41
N LYS A 22 -2.50 7.11 -16.16
CA LYS A 22 -2.96 8.48 -15.86
C LYS A 22 -1.89 9.54 -16.13
N PHE A 23 -0.60 9.15 -16.10
CA PHE A 23 0.52 10.05 -16.37
C PHE A 23 0.69 10.42 -17.84
N GLU A 24 0.06 9.69 -18.77
CA GLU A 24 -0.06 10.15 -20.16
C GLU A 24 -0.81 11.50 -20.26
N PHE A 25 -1.75 11.74 -19.34
CA PHE A 25 -2.52 12.98 -19.26
C PHE A 25 -1.97 13.98 -18.23
N TRP A 26 -1.38 13.48 -17.14
CA TRP A 26 -0.86 14.33 -16.05
C TRP A 26 0.57 14.82 -16.26
N GLY A 27 1.29 14.25 -17.22
CA GLY A 27 2.71 14.50 -17.44
C GLY A 27 3.60 13.53 -16.67
N TRP A 28 4.48 12.84 -17.38
CA TRP A 28 5.38 11.82 -16.82
C TRP A 28 6.43 12.41 -15.88
N GLU A 29 6.76 13.69 -16.03
CA GLU A 29 7.63 14.44 -15.12
C GLU A 29 7.07 14.50 -13.68
N THR A 30 5.75 14.37 -13.52
CA THR A 30 5.10 14.34 -12.20
C THR A 30 5.10 12.96 -11.56
N LEU A 31 5.53 11.90 -12.26
CA LEU A 31 5.49 10.53 -11.75
C LEU A 31 6.35 10.38 -10.50
N GLN A 32 7.58 10.90 -10.53
CA GLN A 32 8.49 10.79 -9.40
C GLN A 32 7.93 11.50 -8.16
N THR A 33 7.46 12.73 -8.31
CA THR A 33 6.91 13.51 -7.19
C THR A 33 5.59 12.94 -6.67
N ARG A 34 4.74 12.43 -7.57
CA ARG A 34 3.42 11.91 -7.19
C ARG A 34 3.48 10.49 -6.66
N MET A 35 4.31 9.59 -7.17
CA MET A 35 4.29 8.18 -6.75
C MET A 35 5.51 7.75 -5.94
N LEU A 36 6.69 8.29 -6.24
CA LEU A 36 7.97 7.74 -5.79
C LEU A 36 8.79 8.72 -4.94
N SER A 37 8.18 9.77 -4.39
CA SER A 37 8.88 10.68 -3.49
C SER A 37 9.19 9.97 -2.17
N ALA A 38 10.39 10.19 -1.62
CA ALA A 38 10.82 9.56 -0.37
C ALA A 38 9.84 9.82 0.78
N GLU A 39 9.39 11.07 0.92
CA GLU A 39 8.38 11.46 1.93
C GLU A 39 7.08 10.65 1.78
N ARG A 40 6.60 10.44 0.56
CA ARG A 40 5.39 9.64 0.32
C ARG A 40 5.62 8.17 0.65
N ILE A 41 6.78 7.62 0.29
CA ILE A 41 7.13 6.23 0.59
C ILE A 41 7.16 6.03 2.11
N ASP A 42 7.85 6.89 2.85
CA ASP A 42 7.94 6.81 4.31
C ASP A 42 6.56 6.89 4.97
N ASN A 43 5.73 7.85 4.54
CA ASN A 43 4.36 7.99 5.04
C ASN A 43 3.49 6.77 4.73
N LEU A 44 3.63 6.18 3.53
CA LEU A 44 2.91 4.97 3.15
C LEU A 44 3.36 3.76 3.97
N THR A 45 4.66 3.55 4.16
CA THR A 45 5.18 2.44 4.96
C THR A 45 4.73 2.56 6.42
N GLN A 46 4.72 3.77 6.99
CA GLN A 46 4.18 4.01 8.32
C GLN A 46 2.68 3.70 8.41
N LEU A 47 1.89 4.15 7.43
CA LEU A 47 0.45 3.86 7.36
C LEU A 47 0.20 2.35 7.25
N GLN A 48 0.92 1.65 6.38
CA GLN A 48 0.79 0.20 6.18
C GLN A 48 1.09 -0.56 7.47
N LEU A 49 2.14 -0.18 8.21
CA LEU A 49 2.44 -0.77 9.51
C LEU A 49 1.29 -0.58 10.51
N GLN A 50 0.69 0.62 10.55
CA GLN A 50 -0.44 0.91 11.43
C GLN A 50 -1.69 0.11 11.06
N LEU A 51 -2.00 0.00 9.76
CA LEU A 51 -3.12 -0.79 9.24
C LEU A 51 -2.93 -2.28 9.56
N LEU A 52 -1.73 -2.82 9.31
CA LEU A 52 -1.40 -4.21 9.61
C LEU A 52 -1.50 -4.49 11.11
N THR A 53 -0.97 -3.60 11.94
CA THR A 53 -1.05 -3.71 13.41
C THR A 53 -2.50 -3.72 13.88
N ASN A 54 -3.34 -2.84 13.34
CA ASN A 54 -4.75 -2.79 13.69
C ASN A 54 -5.51 -4.02 13.19
N GLY A 55 -5.23 -4.48 11.96
CA GLY A 55 -5.78 -5.73 11.44
C GLY A 55 -5.43 -6.93 12.33
N PHE A 56 -4.19 -7.02 12.80
CA PHE A 56 -3.74 -8.08 13.70
C PHE A 56 -4.43 -8.01 15.07
N LYS A 57 -4.59 -6.82 15.66
CA LYS A 57 -5.32 -6.65 16.94
C LYS A 57 -6.77 -7.13 16.86
N LEU A 58 -7.38 -7.03 15.68
CA LEU A 58 -8.75 -7.47 15.45
C LEU A 58 -8.84 -8.97 15.18
N LEU A 59 -7.74 -9.68 14.97
CA LEU A 59 -7.72 -11.11 14.70
C LEU A 59 -7.90 -11.93 15.98
N LYS A 60 -8.69 -13.01 15.91
CA LYS A 60 -8.75 -13.99 17.01
C LYS A 60 -7.47 -14.84 17.06
N ASN A 61 -7.18 -15.46 18.21
CA ASN A 61 -6.14 -16.49 18.29
C ASN A 61 -6.44 -17.65 17.32
N GLY A 62 -5.45 -17.99 16.49
CA GLY A 62 -5.61 -19.00 15.44
C GLY A 62 -6.40 -18.54 14.22
N GLY A 63 -6.72 -17.24 14.10
CA GLY A 63 -7.25 -16.66 12.87
C GLY A 63 -6.17 -16.45 11.80
N PHE A 64 -6.59 -16.07 10.59
CA PHE A 64 -5.71 -15.78 9.47
C PHE A 64 -5.76 -14.31 9.08
N LEU A 65 -4.60 -13.69 8.88
CA LEU A 65 -4.50 -12.35 8.29
C LEU A 65 -3.78 -12.45 6.94
N VAL A 66 -4.33 -11.77 5.94
CA VAL A 66 -3.67 -11.56 4.64
C VAL A 66 -3.38 -10.08 4.50
N TYR A 67 -2.13 -9.75 4.17
CA TYR A 67 -1.70 -8.41 3.80
C TYR A 67 -1.35 -8.41 2.31
N SER A 68 -1.84 -7.42 1.57
CA SER A 68 -1.57 -7.27 0.14
C SER A 68 -1.29 -5.81 -0.22
N THR A 69 -0.44 -5.64 -1.24
CA THR A 69 -0.25 -4.37 -1.94
C THR A 69 -0.19 -4.64 -3.45
N CYS A 70 -0.34 -3.58 -4.25
CA CYS A 70 -0.05 -3.61 -5.68
C CYS A 70 1.21 -2.81 -6.02
N SER A 71 2.16 -2.78 -5.10
CA SER A 71 3.43 -2.07 -5.26
C SER A 71 4.52 -2.96 -5.84
N LEU A 72 5.42 -2.37 -6.63
CA LEU A 72 6.67 -3.01 -7.04
C LEU A 72 7.88 -2.49 -6.24
N THR A 73 7.66 -1.53 -5.34
CA THR A 73 8.68 -0.94 -4.49
C THR A 73 9.01 -1.88 -3.31
N VAL A 74 10.29 -2.25 -3.17
CA VAL A 74 10.75 -3.23 -2.15
C VAL A 74 10.62 -2.72 -0.70
N ALA A 75 10.66 -1.41 -0.49
CA ALA A 75 10.65 -0.81 0.84
C ALA A 75 9.25 -0.76 1.51
N GLN A 76 8.23 -1.39 0.92
CA GLN A 76 6.84 -1.38 1.40
C GLN A 76 6.47 -2.68 2.10
#